data_AF-A0AAI8MIC7-F1
#
_entry.id   AF-A0AAI8MIC7-F1
#
_cell.length_a   1.000
_cell.length_b   1.000
_cell.length_c   1.000
_cell.angle_alpha   90.00
_cell.angle_beta   90.00
_cell.angle_gamma   90.00
#
_symmetry.space_group_name_H-M   'P 1'
#
loop_
_entity.id
_entity.type
_entity.pdbx_description
1 polymer ?
#
loop_
_entity_poly.entity_id
_entity_poly.type
_entity_poly.pdbx_seq_one_letter_code
_entity_poly.pdbx_strand_id
1 'polypeptide(L)'
;MAKANSNIDTSRPDRFPLPATGYALLFAGLAAYGLYALLISGPAMRDAARADLERAIADENRQFCETFGVSPTSAAFTTCSKELTIIRQKQVDRDNAAAQGIL
;
A
#
# COMPACT_ATOMS: atom_id res chain seq x y z
N MET A 1 -38.61 67.95 24.01
CA MET A 1 -37.73 66.90 24.56
C MET A 1 -38.19 65.55 23.99
N ALA A 2 -37.41 64.96 23.08
CA ALA A 2 -37.65 63.62 22.54
C ALA A 2 -36.35 62.83 22.69
N LYS A 3 -36.40 61.71 23.40
CA LYS A 3 -35.26 60.89 23.79
C LYS A 3 -34.97 59.90 22.66
N ALA A 4 -33.88 60.12 21.93
CA ALA A 4 -33.38 59.14 20.96
C ALA A 4 -32.79 57.94 21.72
N ASN A 5 -33.39 56.76 21.56
CA ASN A 5 -32.84 55.51 22.11
C ASN A 5 -32.01 54.82 21.02
N SER A 6 -30.70 55.00 21.05
CA SER A 6 -29.77 54.29 20.18
C SER A 6 -29.47 52.91 20.77
N ASN A 7 -30.30 51.91 20.45
CA ASN A 7 -29.89 50.52 20.61
C ASN A 7 -28.93 50.19 19.46
N ILE A 8 -27.64 50.33 19.72
CA ILE A 8 -26.58 49.76 18.91
C ILE A 8 -26.61 48.25 19.22
N ASP A 9 -27.32 47.50 18.38
CA ASP A 9 -27.25 46.04 18.41
C ASP A 9 -25.90 45.64 17.80
N THR A 10 -24.91 45.48 18.67
CA THR A 10 -23.56 45.06 18.29
C THR A 10 -23.64 43.68 17.66
N SER A 11 -23.32 43.63 16.38
CA SER A 11 -23.07 42.43 15.58
C SER A 11 -22.39 41.35 16.44
N ARG A 12 -23.16 40.32 16.78
CA ARG A 12 -22.66 39.12 17.47
C ARG A 12 -21.62 38.49 16.54
N PRO A 13 -20.35 38.32 16.94
CA PRO A 13 -19.41 37.59 16.10
C PRO A 13 -19.94 36.17 16.00
N ASP A 14 -20.15 35.71 14.77
CA ASP A 14 -20.54 34.35 14.47
C ASP A 14 -19.63 33.41 15.26
N ARG A 15 -20.20 32.79 16.29
CA ARG A 15 -19.55 31.69 16.99
C ARG A 15 -19.55 30.54 16.02
N PHE A 16 -18.57 30.52 15.12
CA PHE A 16 -18.24 29.32 14.36
C PHE A 16 -18.20 28.17 15.36
N PRO A 17 -18.98 27.08 15.14
CA PRO A 17 -18.91 25.94 16.01
C PRO A 17 -17.49 25.38 15.93
N LEU A 18 -16.65 25.78 16.88
CA LEU A 18 -15.31 25.26 17.16
C LEU A 18 -15.22 23.73 17.01
N PRO A 19 -16.23 22.92 17.43
CA PRO A 19 -16.20 21.49 17.16
C PRO A 19 -16.21 21.16 15.67
N ALA A 20 -17.06 21.82 14.87
CA ALA A 20 -17.19 21.52 13.44
C ALA A 20 -15.93 21.88 12.64
N THR A 21 -15.28 22.99 12.99
CA THR A 21 -13.99 23.40 12.39
C THR A 21 -12.85 22.47 12.82
N GLY A 22 -12.81 22.05 14.09
CA GLY A 22 -11.85 21.05 14.56
C GLY A 22 -11.98 19.70 13.85
N TYR A 23 -13.20 19.19 13.69
CA TYR A 23 -13.44 17.96 12.95
C TYR A 23 -13.07 18.09 11.47
N ALA A 24 -13.42 19.21 10.82
CA ALA A 24 -13.07 19.44 9.42
C ALA A 24 -11.55 19.43 9.21
N LEU A 25 -10.78 20.07 10.10
CA LEU A 25 -9.32 20.06 10.04
C LEU A 25 -8.74 18.66 10.28
N LEU A 26 -9.32 17.89 11.21
CA LEU A 26 -8.89 16.52 11.46
C LEU A 26 -9.14 15.62 10.24
N PHE A 27 -10.32 15.71 9.62
CA PHE A 27 -10.62 14.96 8.39
C PHE A 27 -9.73 15.38 7.23
N ALA A 28 -9.48 16.68 7.06
CA ALA A 28 -8.56 17.18 6.05
C ALA A 28 -7.13 16.65 6.28
N GLY A 29 -6.68 16.61 7.53
CA GLY A 29 -5.38 16.04 7.91
C GLY A 29 -5.29 14.54 7.62
N LEU A 30 -6.31 13.77 8.00
CA LEU A 30 -6.37 12.33 7.72
C LEU A 30 -6.42 12.04 6.21
N ALA A 31 -7.21 12.81 5.46
CA ALA A 31 -7.30 12.67 4.01
C ALA A 31 -5.97 13.01 3.33
N ALA A 32 -5.33 14.12 3.72
CA ALA A 32 -4.03 14.50 3.20
C ALA A 32 -2.95 13.45 3.52
N TYR A 33 -2.93 12.95 4.76
CA TYR A 33 -2.02 11.88 5.16
C TYR A 33 -2.27 10.58 4.40
N GLY A 34 -3.53 10.17 4.27
CA GLY A 34 -3.92 8.97 3.50
C GLY A 34 -3.53 9.08 2.03
N LEU A 35 -3.76 10.23 1.40
CA LEU A 35 -3.35 10.48 0.02
C LEU A 35 -1.82 10.46 -0.13
N TYR A 36 -1.09 11.09 0.80
CA TYR A 36 0.37 11.03 0.81
C TYR A 36 0.87 9.60 0.96
N ALA A 37 0.28 8.83 1.88
CA ALA A 37 0.64 7.44 2.09
C ALA A 37 0.38 6.61 0.83
N LEU A 38 -0.77 6.77 0.18
CA LEU A 38 -1.15 6.00 -1.01
C LEU A 38 -0.35 6.38 -2.26
N LEU A 39 -0.09 7.67 -2.47
CA LEU A 39 0.49 8.17 -3.72
C LEU A 39 2.01 8.32 -3.67
N ILE A 40 2.59 8.55 -2.49
CA ILE A 40 4.02 8.77 -2.33
C ILE A 40 4.67 7.54 -1.70
N SER A 41 4.24 7.15 -0.50
CA SER A 41 4.88 6.02 0.20
C SER A 41 4.52 4.66 -0.40
N GLY A 42 3.29 4.53 -0.92
CA GLY A 42 2.76 3.28 -1.46
C GLY A 42 3.59 2.73 -2.63
N PRO A 43 3.86 3.52 -3.69
CA PRO A 43 4.70 3.07 -4.80
C PRO A 43 6.11 2.69 -4.35
N ALA A 44 6.76 3.52 -3.54
CA ALA A 44 8.10 3.24 -3.03
C ALA A 44 8.17 1.95 -2.19
N MET A 45 7.16 1.71 -1.35
CA MET A 45 7.07 0.46 -0.57
C MET A 45 6.84 -0.75 -1.46
N ARG A 46 6.00 -0.63 -2.51
CA ARG A 46 5.75 -1.71 -3.47
C ARG A 46 6.99 -2.06 -4.27
N ASP A 47 7.76 -1.06 -4.70
CA ASP A 47 9.01 -1.27 -5.43
C ASP A 47 10.06 -1.95 -4.55
N ALA A 48 10.19 -1.52 -3.29
CA ALA A 48 11.06 -2.16 -2.32
C ALA A 48 10.64 -3.63 -2.07
N ALA A 49 9.35 -3.87 -1.82
CA ALA A 49 8.82 -5.21 -1.62
C ALA A 49 9.02 -6.11 -2.85
N ARG A 50 8.89 -5.55 -4.06
CA ARG A 50 9.16 -6.27 -5.30
C ARG A 50 10.64 -6.63 -5.42
N ALA A 51 11.55 -5.70 -5.13
CA ALA A 51 12.98 -5.97 -5.16
C ALA A 51 13.39 -7.02 -4.11
N ASP A 52 12.78 -6.99 -2.94
CA ASP A 52 12.98 -8.00 -1.88
C ASP A 52 12.48 -9.38 -2.34
N LEU A 53 11.30 -9.43 -2.96
CA LEU A 53 10.74 -10.67 -3.51
C LEU A 53 11.62 -11.24 -4.63
N GLU A 54 12.09 -10.40 -5.56
CA GLU A 54 12.97 -10.83 -6.65
C GLU A 54 14.30 -11.40 -6.12
N ARG A 55 14.86 -10.79 -5.06
CA ARG A 55 16.03 -11.32 -4.36
C ARG A 55 15.75 -12.66 -3.70
N ALA A 56 14.63 -12.79 -2.97
CA ALA A 56 14.25 -14.05 -2.33
C ALA A 56 14.06 -15.18 -3.36
N ILE A 57 13.43 -14.90 -4.50
CA ILE A 57 13.25 -15.88 -5.59
C ILE A 57 14.61 -16.28 -6.18
N ALA A 58 15.52 -15.33 -6.37
CA ALA A 58 16.86 -15.62 -6.89
C ALA A 58 17.66 -16.52 -5.93
N ASP A 59 17.57 -16.26 -4.62
CA ASP A 59 18.21 -17.07 -3.59
C ASP A 59 17.59 -18.47 -3.48
N GLU A 60 16.26 -18.58 -3.55
CA GLU A 60 15.55 -19.87 -3.58
C GLU A 60 15.93 -20.68 -4.83
N ASN A 61 15.95 -20.05 -6.00
CA ASN A 61 16.39 -20.70 -7.25
C ASN A 61 17.82 -21.23 -7.11
N ARG A 62 18.73 -20.41 -6.56
CA ARG A 62 20.13 -20.82 -6.30
C ARG A 62 20.17 -22.05 -5.40
N GLN A 63 19.57 -21.95 -4.22
CA GLN A 63 19.58 -23.02 -3.22
C GLN A 63 18.99 -24.32 -3.77
N PHE A 64 17.85 -24.23 -4.46
CA PHE A 64 17.20 -25.40 -5.03
C PHE A 64 18.07 -26.03 -6.12
N CYS A 65 18.51 -25.27 -7.12
CA CYS A 65 19.26 -25.82 -8.24
C CYS A 65 20.64 -26.36 -7.80
N GLU A 66 21.32 -25.71 -6.86
CA GLU A 66 22.59 -26.19 -6.29
C GLU A 66 22.42 -27.51 -5.52
N THR A 67 21.29 -27.73 -4.84
CA THR A 67 20.97 -29.01 -4.18
C THR A 67 20.98 -30.17 -5.18
N PHE A 68 20.59 -29.91 -6.44
CA PHE A 68 20.64 -30.89 -7.54
C PHE A 68 21.96 -30.85 -8.33
N GLY A 69 22.98 -30.18 -7.82
CA GLY A 69 24.30 -30.08 -8.46
C GLY A 69 24.37 -29.15 -9.66
N VAL A 70 23.36 -28.29 -9.87
CA VAL A 70 23.32 -27.34 -10.99
C VAL A 70 24.03 -26.05 -10.59
N SER A 71 25.17 -25.77 -11.21
CA SER A 71 25.94 -24.55 -10.95
C SER A 71 25.19 -23.28 -11.44
N PRO A 72 25.17 -22.19 -10.65
CA PRO A 72 24.52 -20.92 -11.01
C PRO A 72 25.01 -20.26 -12.31
N THR A 73 26.23 -20.58 -12.74
CA THR A 73 26.83 -20.01 -13.95
C THR A 73 26.59 -20.87 -15.20
N SER A 74 25.86 -21.99 -15.06
CA SER A 74 25.63 -22.95 -16.15
C SER A 74 24.35 -22.64 -16.92
N ALA A 75 24.29 -23.06 -18.18
CA ALA A 75 23.04 -23.01 -18.96
C ALA A 75 21.92 -23.87 -18.34
N ALA A 76 22.28 -24.92 -17.61
CA ALA A 76 21.33 -25.77 -16.88
C ALA A 76 20.62 -25.02 -15.73
N PHE A 77 21.26 -23.99 -15.16
CA PHE A 77 20.64 -23.14 -14.14
C PHE A 77 19.45 -22.36 -14.69
N THR A 78 19.57 -21.82 -15.90
CA THR A 78 18.47 -21.12 -16.58
C THR A 78 17.27 -22.05 -16.79
N THR A 79 17.52 -23.31 -17.16
CA THR A 79 16.45 -24.30 -17.31
C THR A 79 15.82 -24.65 -15.96
N CYS A 80 16.62 -24.93 -14.94
CA CYS A 80 16.15 -25.24 -13.59
C CYS A 80 15.29 -24.11 -12.99
N SER A 81 15.79 -22.87 -13.01
CA SER A 81 15.08 -21.70 -12.51
C SER A 81 13.78 -21.40 -13.28
N LYS A 82 13.76 -21.68 -14.59
CA LYS A 82 12.54 -21.58 -15.41
C LYS A 82 11.49 -22.60 -14.98
N GLU A 83 11.87 -23.85 -14.73
CA GLU A 83 10.92 -24.87 -14.24
C GLU A 83 10.37 -24.53 -12.85
N LEU A 84 11.20 -24.00 -11.95
CA LEU A 84 10.74 -23.48 -10.66
C LEU A 84 9.70 -22.37 -10.82
N THR A 85 9.88 -21.49 -11.80
CA THR A 85 8.92 -20.43 -12.12
C THR A 85 7.58 -21.02 -12.55
N ILE A 86 7.59 -22.06 -13.39
CA ILE A 86 6.39 -22.78 -13.81
C ILE A 86 5.71 -23.46 -12.62
N ILE A 87 6.48 -24.09 -11.73
CA ILE A 87 5.95 -24.74 -10.53
C ILE A 87 5.27 -23.73 -9.61
N ARG A 88 5.90 -22.58 -9.35
CA ARG A 88 5.30 -21.50 -8.54
C ARG A 88 4.00 -21.00 -9.14
N GLN A 89 3.94 -20.81 -10.46
CA GLN A 89 2.69 -20.41 -11.12
C GLN A 89 1.58 -21.45 -10.89
N LYS A 90 1.89 -22.74 -11.04
CA LYS A 90 0.93 -23.81 -10.78
C LYS A 90 0.48 -23.88 -9.32
N GLN A 91 1.34 -23.53 -8.36
CA GLN A 91 0.95 -23.42 -6.95
C GLN A 91 -0.05 -22.28 -6.77
N VAL A 92 0.24 -21.09 -7.32
CA VAL A 92 -0.67 -19.94 -7.27
C VAL A 92 -2.03 -20.29 -7.89
N ASP A 93 -2.05 -20.98 -9.03
CA ASP A 93 -3.30 -21.41 -9.67
C ASP A 93 -4.12 -22.35 -8.77
N ARG A 94 -3.44 -23.30 -8.09
CA ARG A 94 -4.09 -24.21 -7.12
C ARG A 94 -4.61 -23.46 -5.90
N ASP A 95 -3.83 -22.55 -5.34
CA ASP A 95 -4.22 -21.77 -4.17
C ASP A 95 -5.43 -20.88 -4.48
N ASN A 96 -5.45 -20.27 -5.68
CA ASN A 96 -6.58 -19.50 -6.16
C ASN A 96 -7.83 -20.36 -6.33
N ALA A 97 -7.70 -21.55 -6.91
CA ALA A 97 -8.82 -22.47 -7.07
C ALA A 97 -9.33 -23.00 -5.72
N ALA A 98 -8.44 -23.26 -4.75
CA ALA A 98 -8.81 -23.61 -3.38
C ALA A 98 -9.55 -22.46 -2.67
N ALA A 99 -9.08 -21.22 -2.81
CA ALA A 99 -9.75 -20.03 -2.27
C ALA A 99 -11.15 -19.82 -2.88
N GLN A 100 -11.37 -20.30 -4.10
CA GLN A 100 -12.67 -20.30 -4.78
C GLN A 100 -13.53 -21.53 -4.45
N GLY A 101 -13.02 -22.49 -3.66
CA GLY A 101 -13.72 -23.70 -3.25
C GLY A 101 -13.89 -24.73 -4.38
N ILE A 102 -13.03 -24.69 -5.39
CA ILE A 102 -13.09 -25.57 -6.57
C ILE A 102 -12.24 -26.85 -6.37
N LEU A 103 -11.40 -26.86 -5.33
CA LEU A 103 -10.46 -27.93 -4.97
C LEU A 103 -10.80 -28.50 -3.59
#